data_AF-A0A5M6D9C8-F1
#
_entry.id   AF-A0A5M6D9C8-F1
#
_cell.length_a   1.000
_cell.length_b   1.000
_cell.length_c   1.000
_cell.angle_alpha   90.00
_cell.angle_beta   90.00
_cell.angle_gamma   90.00
#
_symmetry.space_group_name_H-M   'P 1'
#
loop_
_entity.id
_entity.type
_entity.pdbx_description
1 polymer ?
#
loop_
_entity_poly.entity_id
_entity_poly.type
_entity_poly.pdbx_seq_one_letter_code
_entity_poly.pdbx_strand_id
1 'polypeptide(L)'
;MMPHFRRNIIGLLAGAGLLLGQCQSQKIPAAATNLNTAFEISLNQKLALTGENQKVLGEIIFTQLDDSRCPANAMCVRQGAAVASFTIQAKGAEKQNLRLFIGDFMANDSRNKRNQTADTVMLQLENNGSYELILKAVMPYPGTSNGTPQATIQINKS
;
A
#
# COMPACT_ATOMS: atom_id res chain seq x y z
N MET A 1 53.15 33.81 -51.21
CA MET A 1 54.27 33.99 -50.26
C MET A 1 53.92 33.29 -48.95
N MET A 2 54.51 32.12 -48.71
CA MET A 2 54.94 31.64 -47.37
C MET A 2 56.47 31.90 -47.27
N PRO A 3 57.22 31.67 -46.17
CA PRO A 3 56.89 31.07 -44.85
C PRO A 3 57.56 31.77 -43.62
N HIS A 4 57.39 31.15 -42.42
CA HIS A 4 58.27 31.00 -41.23
C HIS A 4 57.39 31.08 -39.97
N PHE A 5 56.90 29.99 -39.36
CA PHE A 5 57.51 28.79 -38.77
C PHE A 5 58.55 29.06 -37.67
N ARG A 6 58.09 29.09 -36.41
CA ARG A 6 58.87 28.66 -35.25
C ARG A 6 58.03 27.72 -34.37
N ARG A 7 58.60 26.51 -34.19
CA ARG A 7 58.27 25.45 -33.24
C ARG A 7 58.28 25.98 -31.79
N ASN A 8 57.40 25.48 -30.92
CA ASN A 8 57.86 24.50 -29.92
C ASN A 8 56.70 23.67 -29.36
N ILE A 9 56.98 22.38 -29.21
CA ILE A 9 56.14 21.29 -28.69
C ILE A 9 56.35 21.23 -27.17
N ILE A 10 55.33 20.76 -26.44
CA ILE A 10 55.28 20.05 -25.13
C ILE A 10 53.90 20.43 -24.56
N GLY A 11 52.97 19.56 -24.19
CA GLY A 11 52.95 18.13 -23.98
C GLY A 11 51.83 17.85 -22.96
N LEU A 12 51.01 16.84 -23.25
CA LEU A 12 50.25 15.99 -22.33
C LEU A 12 49.21 16.55 -21.31
N LEU A 13 48.15 15.73 -21.18
CA LEU A 13 47.19 15.52 -20.08
C LEU A 13 45.77 15.98 -20.40
N ALA A 14 44.99 15.12 -21.06
CA ALA A 14 44.25 13.99 -20.48
C ALA A 14 42.96 14.47 -19.82
N GLY A 15 41.86 14.02 -20.41
CA GLY A 15 40.52 14.60 -20.29
C GLY A 15 39.87 14.41 -18.93
N ALA A 16 39.28 15.51 -18.45
CA ALA A 16 38.24 15.49 -17.44
C ALA A 16 36.91 15.08 -18.11
N GLY A 17 36.72 13.76 -18.24
CA GLY A 17 35.48 13.15 -18.72
C GLY A 17 34.37 13.25 -17.67
N LEU A 18 33.20 13.66 -18.13
CA LEU A 18 31.96 13.90 -17.42
C LEU A 18 31.59 12.80 -16.41
N LEU A 19 31.38 13.19 -15.15
CA LEU A 19 30.62 12.42 -14.17
C LEU A 19 29.15 12.86 -14.23
N LEU A 20 28.41 12.40 -15.26
CA LEU A 20 26.95 12.43 -15.24
C LEU A 20 26.47 11.30 -14.31
N GLY A 21 26.17 11.66 -13.07
CA GLY A 21 25.54 10.76 -12.11
C GLY A 21 24.21 10.25 -12.65
N GLN A 22 24.18 8.97 -13.04
CA GLN A 22 22.97 8.25 -13.34
C GLN A 22 22.17 8.06 -12.04
N CYS A 23 21.21 8.94 -11.77
CA CYS A 23 20.07 8.60 -10.92
C CYS A 23 19.23 7.55 -11.64
N GLN A 24 19.58 6.28 -11.48
CA GLN A 24 18.66 5.20 -11.82
C GLN A 24 17.53 5.24 -10.79
N SER A 25 16.34 5.69 -11.21
CA SER A 25 15.10 5.45 -10.47
C SER A 25 14.95 3.96 -10.27
N GLN A 26 15.35 3.46 -9.10
CA GLN A 26 15.08 2.09 -8.67
C GLN A 26 13.57 1.92 -8.63
N LYS A 27 13.03 1.22 -9.62
CA LYS A 27 11.66 0.68 -9.57
C LYS A 27 11.64 -0.32 -8.42
N ILE A 28 11.22 0.15 -7.25
CA ILE A 28 10.91 -0.72 -6.12
C ILE A 28 9.85 -1.70 -6.64
N PRO A 29 10.11 -3.02 -6.69
CA PRO A 29 9.09 -3.97 -7.06
C PRO A 29 7.95 -3.82 -6.07
N ALA A 30 6.76 -3.46 -6.56
CA ALA A 30 5.55 -3.53 -5.75
C ALA A 30 5.44 -4.99 -5.28
N ALA A 31 5.45 -5.20 -3.96
CA ALA A 31 5.23 -6.53 -3.42
C ALA A 31 3.87 -7.05 -3.94
N ALA A 32 3.88 -8.26 -4.48
CA ALA A 32 2.70 -8.91 -5.05
C ALA A 32 2.12 -9.88 -4.02
N THR A 33 0.80 -9.98 -3.98
CA THR A 33 0.08 -10.87 -3.06
C THR A 33 -0.88 -11.79 -3.80
N ASN A 34 -0.95 -13.04 -3.35
CA ASN A 34 -1.85 -14.04 -3.91
C ASN A 34 -3.24 -13.90 -3.27
N LEU A 35 -4.28 -14.01 -4.11
CA LEU A 35 -5.65 -14.12 -3.63
C LEU A 35 -5.86 -15.44 -2.84
N ASN A 36 -6.90 -15.46 -2.02
CA ASN A 36 -7.33 -16.55 -1.13
C ASN A 36 -6.39 -16.85 0.06
N THR A 37 -5.30 -16.10 0.21
CA THR A 37 -4.43 -16.14 1.40
C THR A 37 -4.45 -14.81 2.11
N ALA A 38 -4.38 -14.83 3.45
CA ALA A 38 -4.21 -13.61 4.23
C ALA A 38 -2.81 -13.04 4.00
N PHE A 39 -2.71 -11.72 3.91
CA PHE A 39 -1.45 -11.00 3.75
C PHE A 39 -1.47 -9.69 4.53
N GLU A 40 -0.28 -9.20 4.87
CA GLU A 40 -0.10 -7.95 5.61
C GLU A 40 0.20 -6.81 4.65
N ILE A 41 -0.39 -5.65 4.94
CA ILE A 41 -0.11 -4.39 4.24
C ILE A 41 0.17 -3.31 5.28
N SER A 42 1.33 -2.67 5.18
CA SER A 42 1.70 -1.55 6.05
C SER A 42 0.99 -0.27 5.62
N LEU A 43 0.80 0.66 6.56
CA LEU A 43 0.21 1.97 6.26
C LEU A 43 1.03 2.69 5.19
N ASN A 44 0.34 3.25 4.20
CA ASN A 44 0.86 3.86 2.97
C ASN A 44 1.59 2.90 2.02
N GLN A 45 1.62 1.60 2.30
CA GLN A 45 2.17 0.62 1.37
C GLN A 45 1.18 0.35 0.24
N LYS A 46 1.73 0.18 -0.96
CA LYS A 46 1.01 -0.27 -2.16
C LYS A 46 1.40 -1.72 -2.46
N LEU A 47 0.41 -2.56 -2.74
CA LEU A 47 0.60 -3.95 -3.15
C LEU A 47 -0.13 -4.23 -4.46
N ALA A 48 0.50 -5.06 -5.31
CA ALA A 48 -0.16 -5.57 -6.51
C ALA A 48 -1.02 -6.79 -6.16
N LEU A 49 -2.27 -6.79 -6.63
CA LEU A 49 -3.19 -7.91 -6.49
C LEU A 49 -2.99 -8.87 -7.66
N THR A 50 -2.55 -10.09 -7.37
CA THR A 50 -2.34 -11.13 -8.40
C THR A 50 -3.31 -12.30 -8.18
N GLY A 51 -4.10 -12.59 -9.22
CA GLY A 51 -5.00 -13.72 -9.25
C GLY A 51 -4.32 -15.01 -9.70
N GLU A 52 -5.13 -15.98 -10.09
CA GLU A 52 -4.66 -17.24 -10.68
C GLU A 52 -3.71 -16.99 -11.86
N ASN A 53 -2.70 -17.85 -12.00
CA ASN A 53 -1.66 -17.75 -13.04
C ASN A 53 -0.84 -16.44 -12.99
N GLN A 54 -0.70 -15.83 -11.80
CA GLN A 54 0.06 -14.58 -11.59
C GLN A 54 -0.45 -13.38 -12.41
N LYS A 55 -1.71 -13.43 -12.85
CA LYS A 55 -2.32 -12.32 -13.57
C LYS A 55 -2.53 -11.15 -12.63
N VAL A 56 -1.95 -9.98 -12.96
CA VAL A 56 -2.18 -8.74 -12.21
C VAL A 56 -3.62 -8.26 -12.44
N LEU A 57 -4.38 -8.20 -11.35
CA LEU A 57 -5.79 -7.78 -11.33
C LEU A 57 -5.95 -6.31 -10.94
N GLY A 58 -5.01 -5.75 -10.19
CA GLY A 58 -5.09 -4.38 -9.71
C GLY A 58 -4.06 -4.06 -8.65
N GLU A 59 -4.30 -2.98 -7.91
CA GLU A 59 -3.51 -2.56 -6.76
C GLU A 59 -4.39 -2.22 -5.57
N ILE A 60 -3.84 -2.40 -4.37
CA ILE A 60 -4.42 -1.98 -3.09
C ILE A 60 -3.41 -1.12 -2.33
N ILE A 61 -3.92 -0.09 -1.66
CA ILE A 61 -3.14 0.81 -0.81
C ILE A 61 -3.86 0.93 0.53
N PHE A 62 -3.14 0.73 1.64
CA PHE A 62 -3.65 1.04 2.98
C PHE A 62 -3.41 2.52 3.27
N THR A 63 -4.46 3.35 3.22
CA THR A 63 -4.30 4.81 3.16
C THR A 63 -4.46 5.52 4.49
N GLN A 64 -5.28 4.98 5.40
CA GLN A 64 -5.54 5.63 6.69
C GLN A 64 -5.98 4.62 7.73
N LEU A 65 -5.58 4.84 8.98
CA LEU A 65 -6.08 4.14 10.16
C LEU A 65 -6.65 5.15 11.16
N ASP A 66 -7.90 4.97 11.55
CA ASP A 66 -8.50 5.60 12.74
C ASP A 66 -8.71 4.51 13.79
N ASP A 67 -7.85 4.48 14.80
CA ASP A 67 -7.84 3.45 15.83
C ASP A 67 -8.23 4.04 17.18
N SER A 68 -9.45 3.74 17.61
CA SER A 68 -9.99 4.15 18.89
C SER A 68 -10.18 2.95 19.83
N ARG A 69 -9.48 1.83 19.57
CA ARG A 69 -9.54 0.66 20.45
C ARG A 69 -9.00 1.04 21.83
N CYS A 70 -9.61 0.49 22.87
CA CYS A 70 -9.13 0.66 24.23
C CYS A 70 -7.67 0.22 24.31
N PRO A 71 -6.74 1.04 24.82
CA PRO A 71 -5.35 0.62 24.95
C PRO A 71 -5.21 -0.66 25.79
N ALA A 72 -4.26 -1.53 25.42
CA ALA A 72 -4.06 -2.82 26.08
C ALA A 72 -3.75 -2.71 27.59
N ASN A 73 -3.25 -1.56 28.02
CA ASN A 73 -2.88 -1.26 29.40
C ASN A 73 -3.88 -0.32 30.12
N ALA A 74 -5.09 -0.16 29.58
CA ALA A 74 -6.13 0.69 30.15
C ALA A 74 -7.39 -0.10 30.49
N MET A 75 -8.13 0.36 31.50
CA MET A 75 -9.51 -0.08 31.73
C MET A 75 -10.46 0.92 31.11
N CYS A 76 -11.10 0.52 30.01
CA CYS A 76 -12.09 1.36 29.34
C CYS A 76 -13.51 0.87 29.62
N VAL A 77 -14.45 1.81 29.67
CA VAL A 77 -15.89 1.48 29.70
C VAL A 77 -16.33 0.79 28.40
N ARG A 78 -15.61 1.01 27.28
CA ARG A 78 -15.89 0.43 25.96
C ARG A 78 -14.59 0.01 25.27
N GLN A 79 -14.68 -1.04 24.44
CA GLN A 79 -13.51 -1.56 23.71
C GLN A 79 -13.13 -0.75 22.47
N GLY A 80 -14.05 0.06 21.92
CA GLY A 80 -13.81 0.84 20.72
C GLY A 80 -13.57 -0.03 19.48
N ALA A 81 -12.99 0.56 18.44
CA ALA A 81 -12.80 -0.10 17.16
C ALA A 81 -11.63 0.50 16.37
N ALA A 82 -11.14 -0.25 15.39
CA ALA A 82 -10.18 0.22 14.39
C ALA A 82 -10.86 0.29 13.02
N VAL A 83 -10.70 1.42 12.33
CA VAL A 83 -11.18 1.66 10.98
C VAL A 83 -9.99 1.78 10.04
N ALA A 84 -9.83 0.80 9.16
CA ALA A 84 -8.83 0.82 8.10
C ALA A 84 -9.45 1.29 6.78
N SER A 85 -8.89 2.35 6.21
CA SER A 85 -9.26 2.86 4.88
C SER A 85 -8.31 2.31 3.83
N PHE A 86 -8.87 1.83 2.73
CA PHE A 86 -8.12 1.31 1.59
C PHE A 86 -8.51 2.03 0.31
N THR A 87 -7.55 2.22 -0.58
CA THR A 87 -7.79 2.58 -1.98
C THR A 87 -7.47 1.38 -2.84
N ILE A 88 -8.41 0.98 -3.69
CA ILE A 88 -8.26 -0.13 -4.61
C ILE A 88 -8.43 0.37 -6.03
N GLN A 89 -7.57 -0.08 -6.93
CA GLN A 89 -7.70 0.18 -8.35
C GLN A 89 -7.59 -1.14 -9.11
N ALA A 90 -8.74 -1.65 -9.57
CA ALA A 90 -8.77 -2.77 -10.48
C ALA A 90 -8.23 -2.34 -11.86
N LYS A 91 -7.68 -3.30 -12.61
CA LYS A 91 -7.09 -3.03 -13.92
C LYS A 91 -8.17 -2.57 -14.90
N GLY A 92 -8.07 -1.32 -15.34
CA GLY A 92 -9.03 -0.72 -16.27
C GLY A 92 -10.30 -0.17 -15.60
N ALA A 93 -10.34 -0.12 -14.27
CA ALA A 93 -11.42 0.49 -13.50
C ALA A 93 -10.96 1.78 -12.79
N GLU A 94 -11.94 2.58 -12.36
CA GLU A 94 -11.68 3.73 -11.49
C GLU A 94 -11.25 3.30 -10.08
N LYS A 95 -10.60 4.23 -9.38
CA LYS A 95 -10.20 4.03 -7.98
C LYS A 95 -11.41 3.99 -7.08
N GLN A 96 -11.45 3.01 -6.19
CA GLN A 96 -12.47 2.83 -5.18
C GLN A 96 -11.87 3.05 -3.80
N ASN A 97 -12.56 3.82 -2.95
CA ASN A 97 -12.19 4.02 -1.56
C ASN A 97 -13.12 3.23 -0.67
N LEU A 98 -12.54 2.45 0.23
CA LEU A 98 -13.23 1.48 1.06
C LEU A 98 -12.82 1.69 2.51
N ARG A 99 -13.74 1.36 3.41
CA ARG A 99 -13.49 1.36 4.85
C ARG A 99 -13.92 0.02 5.39
N LEU A 100 -13.01 -0.63 6.09
CA LEU A 100 -13.25 -1.87 6.84
C LEU A 100 -12.94 -1.60 8.30
N PHE A 101 -13.58 -2.34 9.18
CA PHE A 101 -13.43 -2.13 10.60
C PHE A 101 -13.52 -3.41 11.42
N ILE A 102 -12.83 -3.38 12.55
CA ILE A 102 -12.84 -4.45 13.56
C ILE A 102 -13.09 -3.84 14.94
N GLY A 103 -13.82 -4.56 15.79
CA GLY A 103 -14.21 -4.11 17.13
C GLY A 103 -15.65 -3.61 17.21
N ASP A 104 -15.96 -2.93 18.31
CA ASP A 104 -17.34 -2.54 18.66
C ASP A 104 -17.70 -1.16 18.10
N PHE A 105 -18.61 -1.14 17.14
CA PHE A 105 -19.33 0.07 16.72
C PHE A 105 -20.71 0.12 17.33
N MET A 106 -21.13 1.30 17.78
CA MET A 106 -22.53 1.50 18.16
C MET A 106 -23.43 1.50 16.91
N ALA A 107 -24.68 1.03 17.06
CA ALA A 107 -25.69 1.09 16.00
C ALA A 107 -25.96 2.51 15.47
N ASN A 108 -25.64 3.54 16.27
CA ASN A 108 -25.77 4.96 15.95
C ASN A 108 -24.43 5.67 15.72
N ASP A 109 -23.30 4.96 15.65
CA ASP A 109 -22.04 5.59 15.30
C ASP A 109 -22.11 6.10 13.86
N SER A 110 -21.86 7.39 13.66
CA SER A 110 -21.84 8.02 12.33
C SER A 110 -20.83 7.38 11.36
N ARG A 111 -19.87 6.61 11.88
CA ARG A 111 -18.91 5.80 11.12
C ARG A 111 -19.51 4.45 10.70
N ASN A 112 -20.52 3.94 11.42
CA ASN A 112 -21.30 2.74 11.10
C ASN A 112 -22.54 3.07 10.24
N LYS A 113 -22.37 3.94 9.24
CA LYS A 113 -23.43 4.17 8.26
C LYS A 113 -23.49 2.97 7.31
N ARG A 114 -24.70 2.40 7.15
CA ARG A 114 -25.08 1.35 6.17
C ARG A 114 -25.05 -0.11 6.61
N ASN A 115 -25.09 -0.41 7.92
CA ASN A 115 -25.31 -1.78 8.41
C ASN A 115 -24.30 -2.79 7.82
N GLN A 116 -23.05 -2.35 7.64
CA GLN A 116 -21.99 -3.18 7.06
C GLN A 116 -21.64 -4.26 8.09
N THR A 117 -21.49 -5.51 7.65
CA THR A 117 -20.69 -6.52 8.35
C THR A 117 -19.23 -6.08 8.28
N ALA A 118 -18.95 -5.06 9.09
CA ALA A 118 -17.73 -4.39 9.47
C ALA A 118 -16.41 -4.72 8.78
N ASP A 119 -16.06 -5.99 8.78
CA ASP A 119 -14.76 -6.48 8.35
C ASP A 119 -14.74 -6.91 6.88
N THR A 120 -15.88 -6.97 6.20
CA THR A 120 -16.00 -7.56 4.86
C THR A 120 -16.71 -6.64 3.88
N VAL A 121 -16.13 -6.46 2.68
CA VAL A 121 -16.76 -5.71 1.57
C VAL A 121 -16.63 -6.46 0.24
N MET A 122 -17.63 -6.32 -0.60
CA MET A 122 -17.64 -6.88 -1.96
C MET A 122 -16.99 -5.93 -2.96
N LEU A 123 -16.13 -6.49 -3.81
CA LEU A 123 -15.33 -5.77 -4.80
C LEU A 123 -15.43 -6.43 -6.18
N GLN A 124 -15.26 -5.62 -7.21
CA GLN A 124 -15.04 -6.13 -8.56
C GLN A 124 -13.59 -5.85 -8.97
N LEU A 125 -12.81 -6.92 -9.20
CA LEU A 125 -11.41 -6.82 -9.63
C LEU A 125 -11.22 -7.20 -11.11
N GLU A 126 -12.21 -7.82 -11.74
CA GLU A 126 -12.24 -8.19 -13.16
C GLU A 126 -13.66 -8.08 -13.72
N ASN A 127 -13.80 -8.10 -15.05
CA ASN A 127 -15.11 -8.23 -15.71
C ASN A 127 -15.79 -9.52 -15.22
N ASN A 128 -16.83 -9.37 -14.39
CA ASN A 128 -17.59 -10.43 -13.72
C ASN A 128 -16.86 -11.19 -12.59
N GLY A 129 -15.72 -10.71 -12.10
CA GLY A 129 -15.05 -11.29 -10.92
C GLY A 129 -15.46 -10.56 -9.64
N SER A 130 -16.33 -11.18 -8.83
CA SER A 130 -16.71 -10.68 -7.50
C SER A 130 -15.77 -11.24 -6.43
N TYR A 131 -15.27 -10.37 -5.54
CA TYR A 131 -14.31 -10.73 -4.50
C TYR A 131 -14.70 -10.14 -3.16
N GLU A 132 -14.59 -10.94 -2.10
CA GLU A 132 -14.74 -10.51 -0.72
C GLU A 132 -13.38 -10.05 -0.19
N LEU A 133 -13.26 -8.77 0.13
CA LEU A 133 -12.12 -8.26 0.89
C LEU A 133 -12.49 -8.25 2.37
N ILE A 134 -11.70 -8.97 3.16
CA ILE A 134 -11.91 -9.18 4.59
C ILE A 134 -10.72 -8.61 5.38
N LEU A 135 -10.99 -7.74 6.35
CA LEU A 135 -10.03 -7.24 7.33
C LEU A 135 -9.97 -8.20 8.52
N LYS A 136 -8.87 -8.92 8.67
CA LYS A 136 -8.68 -9.91 9.74
C LYS A 136 -8.07 -9.30 11.01
N ALA A 137 -7.14 -8.37 10.87
CA ALA A 137 -6.48 -7.75 12.02
C ALA A 137 -5.90 -6.37 11.68
N VAL A 138 -5.68 -5.56 12.72
CA VAL A 138 -4.93 -4.30 12.67
C VAL A 138 -3.93 -4.28 13.80
N MET A 139 -2.65 -4.08 13.47
CA MET A 139 -1.52 -4.05 14.39
C MET A 139 -0.71 -2.76 14.22
N PRO A 140 0.06 -2.31 15.22
CA PRO A 140 0.01 -2.80 16.59
C PRO A 140 -1.31 -2.42 17.27
N TYR A 141 -1.68 -3.16 18.31
CA TYR A 141 -2.82 -2.79 19.14
C TYR A 141 -2.44 -1.55 19.99
N PRO A 142 -3.34 -0.58 20.22
CA PRO A 142 -3.01 0.62 20.98
C PRO A 142 -2.38 0.30 22.34
N GLY A 143 -1.28 0.98 22.68
CA GLY A 143 -0.56 0.75 23.93
C GLY A 143 0.39 -0.46 23.94
N THR A 144 0.54 -1.21 22.84
CA THR A 144 1.44 -2.39 22.78
C THR A 144 2.79 -2.12 22.13
N SER A 145 2.85 -1.29 21.08
CA SER A 145 4.11 -0.82 20.49
C SER A 145 3.87 0.40 19.58
N ASN A 146 4.95 1.09 19.21
CA ASN A 146 4.93 2.24 18.29
C ASN A 146 5.30 1.86 16.84
N GLY A 147 5.09 0.60 16.45
CA GLY A 147 5.38 0.13 15.10
C GLY A 147 4.52 0.82 14.04
N THR A 148 4.99 0.82 12.78
CA THR A 148 4.18 1.25 11.64
C THR A 148 2.90 0.41 11.60
N PRO A 149 1.71 1.02 11.52
CA PRO A 149 0.48 0.25 11.49
C PRO A 149 0.41 -0.68 10.28
N GLN A 150 -0.14 -1.87 10.48
CA GLN A 150 -0.34 -2.88 9.45
C GLN A 150 -1.76 -3.45 9.56
N ALA A 151 -2.33 -3.77 8.42
CA ALA A 151 -3.58 -4.50 8.32
C ALA A 151 -3.32 -5.89 7.76
N THR A 152 -3.87 -6.92 8.41
CA THR A 152 -3.95 -8.26 7.85
C THR A 152 -5.25 -8.38 7.08
N ILE A 153 -5.17 -8.61 5.78
CA ILE A 153 -6.32 -8.68 4.88
C ILE A 153 -6.32 -9.98 4.11
N GLN A 154 -7.52 -10.44 3.75
CA GLN A 154 -7.72 -11.60 2.90
C GLN A 154 -8.70 -11.24 1.79
N ILE A 155 -8.41 -11.63 0.56
CA ILE A 155 -9.30 -11.44 -0.57
C ILE A 155 -9.70 -12.80 -1.10
N ASN A 156 -10.97 -13.14 -0.99
CA ASN A 156 -11.53 -14.39 -1.49
C ASN A 156 -12.35 -14.14 -2.75
N LYS A 157 -12.33 -15.08 -3.68
CA LYS A 157 -13.29 -15.09 -4.78
C LYS A 157 -14.66 -15.52 -4.24
N SER A 158 -15.71 -14.75 -4.53
CA SER A 158 -17.09 -15.07 -4.17
C SER A 158 -17.71 -16.11 -5.09
#